data_AF-A0A0E4FUW5-F1
#
_entry.id   AF-A0A0E4FUW5-F1
#
_cell.length_a   1.000
_cell.length_b   1.000
_cell.length_c   1.000
_cell.angle_alpha   90.00
_cell.angle_beta   90.00
_cell.angle_gamma   90.00
#
_symmetry.space_group_name_H-M   'P 1'
#
loop_
_entity.id
_entity.type
_entity.pdbx_description
1 polymer ?
#
loop_
_entity_poly.entity_id
_entity_poly.type
_entity_poly.pdbx_seq_one_letter_code
_entity_poly.pdbx_strand_id
1 'polypeptide(L)'
;MAQTDISGAPVAGAPVVTAMQVIPVAGRDSMLLNLSGAHAPFFTRNIVILTDNAGHTGVGEVPGGQKIWQTLQDARDLVIGKTVGAMNNILADVRTAFADRDAGGRGKQTFDLRVMIHAVTAIESALLDLLGQHLNLPVAALLGEGQQRKSVETLGYLFFVGDISKSRLDYVTGETGKAEWFNLRHQEAMTPETVVRLAEATEDHYGFADFKLKGGVLRGEQEIEAVTAIASASPTRVSRWTRTAPGRSTRLSASARTCTASSPMPRTPAAPRPASPAARSWPSSAAPRVCPQRPT
;
A
#
# COMPACT_ATOMS: atom_id res chain seq x y z
N MET A 1 -24.74 -28.14 -32.58
CA MET A 1 -24.35 -26.72 -32.50
C MET A 1 -23.11 -26.53 -33.36
N ALA A 2 -23.13 -25.62 -34.32
CA ALA A 2 -21.93 -25.33 -35.12
C ALA A 2 -20.95 -24.52 -34.26
N GLN A 3 -19.83 -25.14 -33.87
CA GLN A 3 -18.69 -24.41 -33.30
C GLN A 3 -17.96 -23.74 -34.47
N THR A 4 -18.02 -22.42 -34.52
CA THR A 4 -17.16 -21.65 -35.41
C THR A 4 -15.85 -21.42 -34.67
N ASP A 5 -14.77 -21.94 -35.21
CA ASP A 5 -13.44 -21.71 -34.69
C ASP A 5 -13.08 -20.22 -34.85
N ILE A 6 -12.92 -19.54 -33.73
CA ILE A 6 -12.56 -18.11 -33.66
C ILE A 6 -11.04 -17.93 -33.44
N SER A 7 -10.23 -18.98 -33.61
CA SER A 7 -8.77 -18.86 -33.65
C SER A 7 -8.33 -18.15 -34.93
N GLY A 8 -8.55 -16.83 -34.95
CA GLY A 8 -8.07 -15.95 -36.01
C GLY A 8 -6.55 -16.01 -36.13
N ALA A 9 -6.06 -15.86 -37.36
CA ALA A 9 -4.63 -15.71 -37.62
C ALA A 9 -4.03 -14.59 -36.76
N PRO A 10 -2.77 -14.70 -36.31
CA PRO A 10 -2.13 -13.67 -35.50
C PRO A 10 -2.21 -12.32 -36.21
N VAL A 11 -2.84 -11.34 -35.55
CA VAL A 11 -2.92 -9.97 -36.04
C VAL A 11 -1.51 -9.40 -36.03
N ALA A 12 -1.02 -9.01 -37.21
CA ALA A 12 0.31 -8.43 -37.36
C ALA A 12 0.39 -7.05 -36.68
N GLY A 13 1.53 -6.77 -36.03
CA GLY A 13 1.89 -5.43 -35.53
C GLY A 13 1.83 -5.23 -34.02
N ALA A 14 1.20 -6.12 -33.25
CA ALA A 14 1.20 -6.03 -31.79
C ALA A 14 2.55 -6.52 -31.22
N PRO A 15 3.25 -5.74 -30.38
CA PRO A 15 4.54 -6.15 -29.81
C PRO A 15 4.44 -7.45 -29.03
N VAL A 16 5.53 -8.21 -29.03
CA VAL A 16 5.66 -9.50 -28.34
C VAL A 16 6.70 -9.36 -27.25
N VAL A 17 6.38 -9.84 -26.05
CA VAL A 17 7.34 -9.88 -24.93
C VAL A 17 8.46 -10.86 -25.26
N THR A 18 9.70 -10.39 -25.28
CA THR A 18 10.89 -11.20 -25.59
C THR A 18 11.67 -11.58 -24.34
N ALA A 19 11.55 -10.82 -23.26
CA ALA A 19 12.26 -11.09 -22.02
C ALA A 19 11.45 -10.66 -20.80
N MET A 20 11.65 -11.38 -19.70
CA MET A 20 11.15 -11.05 -18.36
C MET A 20 12.29 -11.18 -17.36
N GLN A 21 12.52 -10.16 -16.55
CA GLN A 21 13.44 -10.18 -15.42
C GLN A 21 12.67 -9.96 -14.12
N VAL A 22 13.07 -10.66 -13.06
CA VAL A 22 12.48 -10.53 -11.72
C VAL A 22 13.61 -10.23 -10.74
N ILE A 23 13.66 -8.99 -10.27
CA ILE A 23 14.78 -8.45 -9.49
C ILE A 23 14.29 -8.16 -8.07
N PRO A 24 14.70 -8.94 -7.06
CA PRO A 24 14.45 -8.60 -5.68
C PRO A 24 15.35 -7.41 -5.30
N VAL A 25 14.76 -6.38 -4.71
CA VAL A 25 15.48 -5.19 -4.25
C VAL A 25 15.19 -4.93 -2.78
N ALA A 26 16.14 -4.27 -2.11
CA ALA A 26 15.99 -3.80 -0.75
C ALA A 26 16.28 -2.29 -0.67
N GLY A 27 15.45 -1.57 0.08
CA GLY A 27 15.64 -0.16 0.40
C GLY A 27 15.75 0.04 1.91
N ARG A 28 16.25 1.20 2.34
CA ARG A 28 16.38 1.54 3.77
C ARG A 28 15.05 2.09 4.31
N ASP A 29 14.73 1.73 5.55
CA ASP A 29 13.53 2.19 6.26
C ASP A 29 13.90 2.74 7.65
N SER A 30 12.98 3.52 8.22
CA SER A 30 13.03 3.95 9.62
C SER A 30 12.45 2.88 10.55
N MET A 31 12.67 3.02 11.87
CA MET A 31 12.09 2.13 12.87
C MET A 31 10.60 2.44 13.13
N LEU A 32 9.78 2.36 12.07
CA LEU A 32 8.36 2.69 12.09
C LEU A 32 7.57 1.64 12.89
N LEU A 33 6.79 2.09 13.87
CA LEU A 33 6.04 1.22 14.77
C LEU A 33 4.62 0.97 14.28
N ASN A 34 4.15 -0.26 14.44
CA ASN A 34 2.77 -0.64 14.17
C ASN A 34 2.34 -1.86 15.00
N LEU A 35 1.09 -2.31 14.84
CA LEU A 35 0.57 -3.46 15.60
C LEU A 35 1.39 -4.76 15.42
N SER A 36 2.02 -4.96 14.26
CA SER A 36 2.87 -6.13 14.00
C SER A 36 4.28 -6.00 14.58
N GLY A 37 4.64 -4.87 15.22
CA GLY A 37 5.97 -4.61 15.78
C GLY A 37 6.63 -3.38 15.18
N ALA A 38 7.96 -3.43 15.01
CA ALA A 38 8.75 -2.39 14.36
C ALA A 38 9.18 -2.84 12.96
N HIS A 39 9.23 -1.90 12.01
CA HIS A 39 9.86 -2.13 10.71
C HIS A 39 11.35 -2.44 10.90
N ALA A 40 11.89 -3.34 10.07
CA ALA A 40 13.32 -3.60 9.97
C ALA A 40 14.03 -2.44 9.25
N PRO A 41 15.36 -2.29 9.35
CA PRO A 41 16.10 -1.24 8.61
C PRO A 41 16.05 -1.41 7.09
N PHE A 42 15.61 -2.58 6.60
CA PHE A 42 15.45 -2.87 5.19
C PHE A 42 14.02 -3.32 4.89
N PHE A 43 13.38 -2.68 3.91
CA PHE A 43 12.17 -3.21 3.28
C PHE A 43 12.53 -3.88 1.95
N THR A 44 11.74 -4.85 1.52
CA THR A 44 11.99 -5.61 0.28
C THR A 44 10.85 -5.46 -0.71
N ARG A 45 11.19 -5.44 -2.00
CA ARG A 45 10.27 -5.38 -3.15
C ARG A 45 10.73 -6.36 -4.23
N ASN A 46 9.82 -6.77 -5.10
CA ASN A 46 10.14 -7.48 -6.33
C ASN A 46 9.82 -6.57 -7.51
N ILE A 47 10.80 -6.34 -8.39
CA ILE A 47 10.65 -5.59 -9.64
C ILE A 47 10.55 -6.58 -10.80
N VAL A 48 9.52 -6.42 -11.62
CA VAL A 48 9.38 -7.10 -12.91
C VAL A 48 9.77 -6.12 -14.00
N ILE A 49 10.66 -6.55 -14.90
CA ILE A 49 11.03 -5.81 -16.11
C ILE A 49 10.69 -6.69 -17.30
N LEU A 50 9.80 -6.21 -18.17
CA LEU A 50 9.48 -6.85 -19.44
C LEU A 50 10.10 -6.06 -20.58
N THR A 51 10.67 -6.77 -21.56
CA THR A 51 11.15 -6.18 -22.81
C THR A 51 10.34 -6.74 -23.96
N ASP A 52 9.93 -5.90 -24.91
CA ASP A 52 9.24 -6.34 -26.12
C ASP A 52 10.16 -6.32 -27.36
N ASN A 53 9.68 -6.89 -28.47
CA ASN A 53 10.39 -6.89 -29.75
C ASN A 53 10.37 -5.53 -30.49
N ALA A 54 9.66 -4.53 -29.97
CA ALA A 54 9.67 -3.16 -30.46
C ALA A 54 10.72 -2.28 -29.75
N GLY A 55 11.43 -2.85 -28.76
CA GLY A 55 12.48 -2.16 -28.01
C GLY A 55 11.98 -1.42 -26.77
N HIS A 56 10.72 -1.56 -26.40
CA HIS A 56 10.16 -0.97 -25.18
C HIS A 56 10.51 -1.78 -23.95
N THR A 57 10.47 -1.12 -22.80
CA THR A 57 10.62 -1.75 -21.48
C THR A 57 9.46 -1.34 -20.60
N GLY A 58 8.74 -2.32 -20.06
CA GLY A 58 7.66 -2.12 -19.10
C GLY A 58 8.06 -2.58 -17.71
N VAL A 59 7.64 -1.86 -16.68
CA VAL A 59 8.01 -2.15 -15.29
C VAL A 59 6.82 -2.37 -14.36
N GLY A 60 6.99 -3.28 -13.40
CA GLY A 60 6.03 -3.51 -12.33
C GLY A 60 6.73 -3.72 -10.99
N GLU A 61 6.14 -3.23 -9.91
CA GLU A 61 6.69 -3.34 -8.56
C GLU A 61 5.64 -3.86 -7.57
N VAL A 62 6.01 -4.87 -6.78
CA VAL A 62 5.12 -5.48 -5.77
C VAL A 62 5.89 -5.80 -4.48
N PRO A 63 5.20 -6.20 -3.37
CA PRO A 63 5.87 -6.59 -2.14
C PRO A 63 6.98 -7.63 -2.36
N GLY A 64 8.04 -7.50 -1.56
CA GLY A 64 9.12 -8.47 -1.53
C GLY A 64 8.70 -9.82 -0.95
N GLY A 65 9.60 -10.78 -1.01
CA GLY A 65 9.41 -12.11 -0.42
C GLY A 65 9.63 -13.24 -1.42
N GLN A 66 10.25 -14.32 -0.94
CA GLN A 66 10.70 -15.45 -1.76
C GLN A 66 9.56 -16.10 -2.55
N LYS A 67 8.37 -16.22 -1.95
CA LYS A 67 7.22 -16.86 -2.60
C LYS A 67 6.70 -16.05 -3.79
N ILE A 68 6.66 -14.72 -3.67
CA ILE A 68 6.24 -13.83 -4.76
C ILE A 68 7.29 -13.89 -5.86
N TRP A 69 8.57 -13.75 -5.49
CA TRP A 69 9.69 -13.86 -6.43
C TRP A 69 9.66 -15.17 -7.21
N GLN A 70 9.53 -16.32 -6.53
CA GLN A 70 9.46 -17.63 -7.17
C GLN A 70 8.26 -17.74 -8.11
N THR A 71 7.10 -17.22 -7.71
CA THR A 71 5.90 -17.21 -8.59
C THR A 71 6.10 -16.40 -9.85
N LEU A 72 6.79 -15.26 -9.76
CA LEU A 72 7.14 -14.47 -10.93
C LEU A 72 8.17 -15.18 -11.82
N GLN A 73 9.10 -15.93 -11.23
CA GLN A 73 10.05 -16.76 -11.98
C GLN A 73 9.33 -17.89 -12.72
N ASP A 74 8.41 -18.59 -12.05
CA ASP A 74 7.65 -19.70 -12.63
C ASP A 74 6.66 -19.22 -13.72
N ALA A 75 6.21 -17.96 -13.64
CA ALA A 75 5.28 -17.37 -14.61
C ALA A 75 5.93 -16.97 -15.94
N ARG A 76 7.27 -17.02 -16.07
CA ARG A 76 8.00 -16.53 -17.27
C ARG A 76 7.47 -17.14 -18.56
N ASP A 77 7.25 -18.45 -18.59
CA ASP A 77 6.80 -19.18 -19.78
C ASP A 77 5.35 -18.86 -20.17
N LEU A 78 4.57 -18.29 -19.26
CA LEU A 78 3.22 -17.80 -19.52
C LEU A 78 3.21 -16.39 -20.11
N VAL A 79 4.32 -15.66 -20.02
CA VAL A 79 4.45 -14.26 -20.44
C VAL A 79 5.32 -14.10 -21.69
N ILE A 80 6.51 -14.71 -21.71
CA ILE A 80 7.46 -14.59 -22.83
C ILE A 80 6.88 -15.26 -24.08
N GLY A 81 7.05 -14.60 -25.23
CA GLY A 81 6.52 -15.04 -26.52
C GLY A 81 5.04 -14.69 -26.74
N LYS A 82 4.37 -14.09 -25.75
CA LYS A 82 3.00 -13.59 -25.89
C LYS A 82 2.99 -12.14 -26.36
N THR A 83 1.98 -11.79 -27.15
CA THR A 83 1.75 -10.40 -27.52
C THR A 83 1.24 -9.59 -26.33
N VAL A 84 1.69 -8.35 -26.21
CA VAL A 84 1.25 -7.40 -25.17
C VAL A 84 -0.28 -7.24 -25.17
N GLY A 85 -0.91 -7.25 -26.35
CA GLY A 85 -2.38 -7.17 -26.48
C GLY A 85 -3.14 -8.37 -25.89
N ALA A 86 -2.46 -9.49 -25.63
CA ALA A 86 -3.05 -10.67 -24.99
C ALA A 86 -3.00 -10.60 -23.45
N MET A 87 -2.73 -9.42 -22.87
CA MET A 87 -2.58 -9.21 -21.43
C MET A 87 -3.64 -9.92 -20.59
N ASN A 88 -4.93 -9.77 -20.90
CA ASN A 88 -5.99 -10.41 -20.10
C ASN A 88 -5.89 -11.94 -20.09
N ASN A 89 -5.51 -12.56 -21.21
CA ASN A 89 -5.30 -14.01 -21.30
C ASN A 89 -4.06 -14.43 -20.50
N ILE A 90 -2.96 -13.68 -20.61
CA ILE A 90 -1.74 -13.92 -19.81
C ILE A 90 -2.07 -13.89 -18.32
N LEU A 91 -2.79 -12.85 -17.86
CA LEU A 91 -3.17 -12.72 -16.45
C LEU A 91 -4.13 -13.83 -16.00
N ALA A 92 -5.05 -14.28 -16.86
CA ALA A 92 -5.92 -15.41 -16.58
C ALA A 92 -5.15 -16.74 -16.46
N ASP A 93 -4.18 -16.97 -17.36
CA ASP A 93 -3.32 -18.16 -17.34
C ASP A 93 -2.46 -18.20 -16.06
N VAL A 94 -1.85 -17.06 -15.69
CA VAL A 94 -1.07 -16.94 -14.44
C VAL A 94 -1.95 -17.17 -13.21
N ARG A 95 -3.16 -16.58 -13.16
CA ARG A 95 -4.10 -16.81 -12.06
C ARG A 95 -4.50 -18.27 -11.93
N THR A 96 -4.71 -18.95 -13.06
CA THR A 96 -5.11 -20.36 -13.10
C THR A 96 -3.97 -21.28 -12.69
N ALA A 97 -2.77 -21.07 -13.25
CA ALA A 97 -1.59 -21.89 -12.98
C ALA A 97 -1.14 -21.86 -11.52
N PHE A 98 -1.38 -20.75 -10.82
CA PHE A 98 -0.90 -20.53 -9.44
C PHE A 98 -2.02 -20.25 -8.43
N ALA A 99 -3.24 -20.71 -8.71
CA ALA A 99 -4.41 -20.49 -7.87
C ALA A 99 -4.25 -21.06 -6.44
N ASP A 100 -3.47 -22.13 -6.30
CA ASP A 100 -3.18 -22.83 -5.04
C ASP A 100 -2.30 -22.02 -4.07
N ARG A 101 -1.50 -21.07 -4.58
CA ARG A 101 -0.51 -20.32 -3.77
C ARG A 101 -1.13 -19.33 -2.78
N ASP A 102 -2.41 -19.01 -2.95
CA ASP A 102 -3.18 -18.10 -2.08
C ASP A 102 -4.17 -18.82 -1.15
N ALA A 103 -4.11 -20.15 -1.02
CA ALA A 103 -5.04 -20.92 -0.20
C ALA A 103 -5.12 -20.47 1.28
N GLY A 104 -4.06 -19.85 1.81
CA GLY A 104 -4.04 -19.27 3.17
C GLY A 104 -4.74 -17.91 3.32
N GLY A 105 -5.20 -17.31 2.22
CA GLY A 105 -5.87 -16.02 2.19
C GLY A 105 -4.98 -14.83 2.60
N ARG A 106 -5.62 -13.68 2.87
CA ARG A 106 -4.95 -12.39 3.17
C ARG A 106 -4.13 -12.37 4.46
N GLY A 107 -4.37 -13.33 5.36
CA GLY A 107 -3.67 -13.43 6.64
C GLY A 107 -4.05 -12.37 7.69
N LYS A 108 -3.45 -12.49 8.88
CA LYS A 108 -3.78 -11.69 10.08
C LYS A 108 -2.89 -10.47 10.32
N GLN A 109 -1.87 -10.25 9.48
CA GLN A 109 -0.88 -9.19 9.65
C GLN A 109 -1.39 -7.81 9.20
N THR A 110 -0.67 -6.73 9.48
CA THR A 110 -1.07 -5.40 8.96
C THR A 110 -0.89 -5.27 7.44
N PHE A 111 -0.08 -6.15 6.83
CA PHE A 111 0.10 -6.30 5.38
C PHE A 111 -0.59 -7.56 4.83
N ASP A 112 -0.76 -7.62 3.51
CA ASP A 112 -1.36 -8.76 2.81
C ASP A 112 -0.34 -9.89 2.65
N LEU A 113 -0.75 -11.13 2.94
CA LEU A 113 0.11 -12.31 2.85
C LEU A 113 -0.13 -13.16 1.59
N ARG A 114 -1.07 -12.75 0.73
CA ARG A 114 -1.29 -13.42 -0.56
C ARG A 114 -0.07 -13.24 -1.46
N VAL A 115 0.24 -14.29 -2.20
CA VAL A 115 1.37 -14.42 -3.11
C VAL A 115 0.92 -14.20 -4.55
N MET A 116 -0.09 -14.94 -5.01
CA MET A 116 -0.50 -14.97 -6.42
C MET A 116 -1.03 -13.61 -6.86
N ILE A 117 -1.86 -12.94 -6.04
CA ILE A 117 -2.37 -11.61 -6.38
C ILE A 117 -1.25 -10.59 -6.64
N HIS A 118 -0.16 -10.66 -5.88
CA HIS A 118 0.98 -9.77 -6.06
C HIS A 118 1.78 -10.13 -7.31
N ALA A 119 1.99 -11.41 -7.60
CA ALA A 119 2.65 -11.81 -8.84
C ALA A 119 1.89 -11.31 -10.09
N VAL A 120 0.56 -11.48 -10.09
CA VAL A 120 -0.30 -11.01 -11.18
C VAL A 120 -0.23 -9.49 -11.35
N THR A 121 -0.30 -8.72 -10.26
CA THR A 121 -0.22 -7.24 -10.33
C THR A 121 1.13 -6.75 -10.88
N ALA A 122 2.23 -7.44 -10.61
CA ALA A 122 3.54 -7.04 -11.15
C ALA A 122 3.59 -7.21 -12.67
N ILE A 123 3.07 -8.35 -13.17
CA ILE A 123 2.99 -8.66 -14.59
C ILE A 123 2.01 -7.70 -15.29
N GLU A 124 0.84 -7.48 -14.70
CA GLU A 124 -0.18 -6.54 -15.20
C GLU A 124 0.38 -5.12 -15.34
N SER A 125 1.09 -4.63 -14.32
CA SER A 125 1.69 -3.28 -14.35
C SER A 125 2.69 -3.14 -15.49
N ALA A 126 3.58 -4.11 -15.66
CA ALA A 126 4.59 -4.09 -16.71
C ALA A 126 3.98 -4.24 -18.13
N LEU A 127 2.92 -5.05 -18.28
CA LEU A 127 2.21 -5.19 -19.55
C LEU A 127 1.40 -3.93 -19.91
N LEU A 128 0.75 -3.30 -18.93
CA LEU A 128 0.06 -2.02 -19.12
C LEU A 128 1.03 -0.90 -19.51
N ASP A 129 2.23 -0.89 -18.94
CA ASP A 129 3.29 0.05 -19.31
C ASP A 129 3.73 -0.13 -20.77
N LEU A 130 4.04 -1.38 -21.18
CA LEU A 130 4.33 -1.68 -22.59
C LEU A 130 3.18 -1.31 -23.53
N LEU A 131 1.94 -1.62 -23.13
CA LEU A 131 0.75 -1.30 -23.93
C LEU A 131 0.56 0.21 -24.07
N GLY A 132 0.75 0.96 -22.99
CA GLY A 132 0.70 2.43 -23.00
C GLY A 132 1.77 3.02 -23.92
N GLN A 133 3.01 2.52 -23.85
CA GLN A 133 4.09 2.93 -24.75
C GLN A 133 3.76 2.64 -26.21
N HIS A 134 3.29 1.43 -26.53
CA HIS A 134 2.91 1.04 -27.89
C HIS A 134 1.77 1.92 -28.46
N LEU A 135 0.79 2.27 -27.64
CA LEU A 135 -0.35 3.12 -28.04
C LEU A 135 -0.06 4.62 -27.92
N ASN A 136 1.10 5.00 -27.37
CA ASN A 136 1.44 6.38 -27.00
C ASN A 136 0.37 7.03 -26.10
N LEU A 137 -0.06 6.31 -25.06
CA LEU A 137 -1.05 6.74 -24.09
C LEU A 137 -0.56 6.52 -22.65
N PRO A 138 -0.94 7.37 -21.68
CA PRO A 138 -0.71 7.08 -20.28
C PRO A 138 -1.55 5.86 -19.85
N VAL A 139 -1.04 5.03 -18.94
CA VAL A 139 -1.77 3.88 -18.39
C VAL A 139 -3.16 4.28 -17.87
N ALA A 140 -3.29 5.47 -17.28
CA ALA A 140 -4.57 5.99 -16.80
C ALA A 140 -5.65 6.10 -17.89
N ALA A 141 -5.29 6.30 -19.16
CA ALA A 141 -6.23 6.32 -20.28
C ALA A 141 -6.72 4.91 -20.67
N LEU A 142 -5.98 3.86 -20.29
CA LEU A 142 -6.31 2.46 -20.59
C LEU A 142 -7.22 1.83 -19.52
N LEU A 143 -7.39 2.48 -18.38
CA LEU A 143 -8.10 1.93 -17.23
C LEU A 143 -9.52 2.49 -17.14
N GLY A 144 -10.52 1.60 -17.07
CA GLY A 144 -11.92 1.96 -16.82
C GLY A 144 -12.46 2.98 -17.85
N GLU A 145 -12.94 4.12 -17.36
CA GLU A 145 -13.45 5.23 -18.18
C GLU A 145 -12.33 6.17 -18.67
N GLY A 146 -11.07 5.75 -18.57
CA GLY A 146 -9.90 6.55 -18.93
C GLY A 146 -9.53 7.58 -17.87
N GLN A 147 -8.67 8.54 -18.25
CA GLN A 147 -8.06 9.48 -17.31
C GLN A 147 -9.07 10.51 -16.77
N GLN A 148 -9.37 10.43 -15.48
CA GLN A 148 -10.34 11.30 -14.80
C GLN A 148 -9.76 12.60 -14.23
N ARG A 149 -8.44 12.68 -14.05
CA ARG A 149 -7.75 13.83 -13.45
C ARG A 149 -6.28 13.89 -13.87
N LYS A 150 -5.69 15.08 -13.82
CA LYS A 150 -4.28 15.33 -14.18
C LYS A 150 -3.30 15.15 -13.02
N SER A 151 -3.81 15.22 -11.79
CA SER A 151 -3.02 15.03 -10.56
C SER A 151 -3.82 14.19 -9.55
N VAL A 152 -3.11 13.51 -8.66
CA VAL A 152 -3.70 12.72 -7.58
C VAL A 152 -3.23 13.31 -6.25
N GLU A 153 -4.18 13.73 -5.42
CA GLU A 153 -3.88 14.15 -4.06
C GLU A 153 -3.48 12.93 -3.23
N THR A 154 -2.40 13.08 -2.45
CA THR A 154 -1.87 12.04 -1.56
C THR A 154 -1.81 12.58 -0.15
N LEU A 155 -1.62 11.70 0.84
CA LEU A 155 -1.62 12.07 2.25
C LEU A 155 -0.24 11.89 2.89
N GLY A 156 0.06 12.69 3.90
CA GLY A 156 1.20 12.50 4.78
C GLY A 156 0.97 11.30 5.70
N TYR A 157 1.71 10.21 5.49
CA TYR A 157 1.58 9.00 6.31
C TYR A 157 2.57 9.03 7.46
N LEU A 158 2.09 9.40 8.64
CA LEU A 158 2.82 9.48 9.89
C LEU A 158 2.79 8.16 10.66
N PHE A 159 3.84 7.94 11.44
CA PHE A 159 4.03 6.79 12.30
C PHE A 159 4.64 7.26 13.63
N PHE A 160 4.43 6.50 14.69
CA PHE A 160 5.35 6.52 15.81
C PHE A 160 6.67 5.88 15.37
N VAL A 161 7.79 6.50 15.74
CA VAL A 161 9.13 6.06 15.33
C VAL A 161 9.90 5.66 16.59
N GLY A 162 10.41 4.43 16.59
CA GLY A 162 11.20 3.91 17.70
C GLY A 162 12.61 4.48 17.75
N ASP A 163 13.18 4.51 18.96
CA ASP A 163 14.57 4.90 19.18
C ASP A 163 15.54 3.83 18.69
N ILE A 164 16.24 4.17 17.61
CA ILE A 164 17.21 3.30 16.96
C ILE A 164 18.43 3.00 17.84
N SER A 165 18.74 3.86 18.83
CA SER A 165 19.87 3.65 19.77
C SER A 165 19.63 2.45 20.70
N LYS A 166 18.37 2.02 20.85
CA LYS A 166 17.98 0.82 21.61
C LYS A 166 18.13 -0.46 20.78
N SER A 167 18.63 -0.38 19.55
CA SER A 167 18.83 -1.50 18.63
C SER A 167 20.29 -1.64 18.20
N ARG A 168 20.68 -2.84 17.77
CA ARG A 168 21.96 -3.10 17.09
C ARG A 168 21.82 -3.20 15.57
N LEU A 169 20.65 -2.85 15.04
CA LEU A 169 20.32 -2.95 13.62
C LEU A 169 20.74 -1.69 12.85
N ASP A 170 21.07 -1.84 11.58
CA ASP A 170 21.62 -0.79 10.69
C ASP A 170 20.56 0.22 10.20
N TYR A 171 19.91 0.92 11.13
CA TYR A 171 19.01 2.03 10.78
C TYR A 171 19.78 3.28 10.38
N VAL A 172 19.22 4.04 9.45
CA VAL A 172 19.73 5.37 9.08
C VAL A 172 19.48 6.35 10.22
N THR A 173 20.47 7.19 10.54
CA THR A 173 20.41 8.15 11.64
C THR A 173 19.82 9.50 11.27
N GLY A 174 19.58 9.75 9.98
CA GLY A 174 19.14 11.05 9.45
C GLY A 174 20.20 11.77 8.63
N GLU A 175 19.77 12.78 7.89
CA GLU A 175 20.62 13.58 7.01
C GLU A 175 20.65 15.04 7.48
N THR A 176 21.81 15.50 7.94
CA THR A 176 22.02 16.90 8.35
C THR A 176 22.27 17.80 7.14
N GLY A 177 21.88 19.08 7.22
CA GLY A 177 22.03 20.05 6.12
C GLY A 177 20.99 19.95 5.00
N LYS A 178 19.99 19.07 5.15
CA LYS A 178 18.81 19.00 4.28
C LYS A 178 17.57 19.58 4.98
N ALA A 179 16.44 19.63 4.25
CA ALA A 179 15.15 19.91 4.86
C ALA A 179 14.92 18.99 6.07
N GLU A 180 14.39 19.55 7.15
CA GLU A 180 14.34 18.91 8.46
C GLU A 180 13.67 17.53 8.45
N TRP A 181 12.72 17.33 7.54
CA TRP A 181 12.08 16.04 7.29
C TRP A 181 13.07 14.87 7.11
N PHE A 182 14.17 15.09 6.37
CA PHE A 182 15.19 14.06 6.13
C PHE A 182 15.96 13.67 7.38
N ASN A 183 15.95 14.50 8.42
CA ASN A 183 16.50 14.16 9.71
C ASN A 183 15.43 13.55 10.62
N LEU A 184 14.30 14.24 10.81
CA LEU A 184 13.26 13.87 11.78
C LEU A 184 12.63 12.51 11.51
N ARG A 185 12.47 12.11 10.24
CA ARG A 185 11.89 10.79 9.90
C ARG A 185 12.70 9.60 10.45
N HIS A 186 13.92 9.83 10.93
CA HIS A 186 14.80 8.83 11.53
C HIS A 186 14.98 8.98 13.04
N GLN A 187 14.36 10.00 13.66
CA GLN A 187 14.44 10.24 15.09
C GLN A 187 13.25 9.61 15.84
N GLU A 188 13.42 9.33 17.12
CA GLU A 188 12.34 8.84 17.98
C GLU A 188 11.16 9.84 17.97
N ALA A 189 9.96 9.33 17.73
CA ALA A 189 8.72 10.10 17.75
C ALA A 189 7.65 9.28 18.45
N MET A 190 7.55 9.47 19.76
CA MET A 190 6.71 8.67 20.67
C MET A 190 5.72 9.51 21.47
N THR A 191 5.62 10.81 21.20
CA THR A 191 4.76 11.77 21.92
C THR A 191 3.91 12.60 20.95
N PRO A 192 2.79 13.21 21.38
CA PRO A 192 2.03 14.13 20.55
C PRO A 192 2.88 15.23 19.91
N GLU A 193 3.80 15.83 20.67
CA GLU A 193 4.65 16.94 20.23
C GLU A 193 5.60 16.51 19.11
N THR A 194 6.26 15.36 19.29
CA THR A 194 7.19 14.81 18.29
C THR A 194 6.46 14.39 17.01
N VAL A 195 5.24 13.86 17.12
CA VAL A 195 4.42 13.50 15.95
C VAL A 195 3.88 14.74 15.23
N VAL A 196 3.50 15.80 15.97
CA VAL A 196 3.13 17.10 15.37
C VAL A 196 4.33 17.68 14.61
N ARG A 197 5.53 17.62 15.20
CA ARG A 197 6.74 18.10 14.53
C ARG A 197 7.05 17.33 13.25
N LEU A 198 6.85 16.01 13.26
CA LEU A 198 6.91 15.20 12.02
C LEU A 198 5.88 15.67 10.99
N ALA A 199 4.65 15.95 11.41
CA ALA A 199 3.59 16.41 10.51
C ALA A 199 3.92 17.76 9.86
N GLU A 200 4.43 18.72 10.65
CA GLU A 200 4.92 20.02 10.15
C GLU A 200 6.05 19.84 9.14
N ALA A 201 7.10 19.09 9.48
CA ALA A 201 8.21 18.86 8.56
C ALA A 201 7.76 18.13 7.27
N THR A 202 6.75 17.25 7.37
CA THR A 202 6.14 16.58 6.22
C THR A 202 5.37 17.57 5.33
N GLU A 203 4.60 18.48 5.94
CA GLU A 203 3.85 19.54 5.26
C GLU A 203 4.80 20.54 4.59
N ASP A 204 5.77 21.05 5.34
CA ASP A 204 6.75 22.03 4.85
C ASP A 204 7.52 21.51 3.63
N HIS A 205 7.85 20.21 3.62
CA HIS A 205 8.64 19.63 2.54
C HIS A 205 7.81 19.20 1.33
N TYR A 206 6.60 18.64 1.53
CA TYR A 206 5.81 18.03 0.44
C TYR A 206 4.48 18.72 0.15
N GLY A 207 4.00 19.62 1.01
CA GLY A 207 2.73 20.33 0.85
C GLY A 207 1.49 19.48 1.14
N PHE A 208 1.59 18.44 1.96
CA PHE A 208 0.44 17.58 2.29
C PHE A 208 -0.61 18.31 3.12
N ALA A 209 -1.87 18.30 2.66
CA ALA A 209 -3.02 18.82 3.41
C ALA A 209 -3.67 17.78 4.34
N ASP A 210 -3.67 16.52 3.91
CA ASP A 210 -4.29 15.40 4.61
C ASP A 210 -3.23 14.52 5.28
N PHE A 211 -3.51 14.08 6.50
CA PHE A 211 -2.59 13.24 7.27
C PHE A 211 -3.22 11.96 7.78
N LYS A 212 -2.38 10.94 7.92
CA LYS A 212 -2.74 9.68 8.53
C LYS A 212 -1.72 9.23 9.55
N LEU A 213 -2.14 8.97 10.79
CA LEU A 213 -1.29 8.34 11.81
C LEU A 213 -1.55 6.83 11.89
N LYS A 214 -0.47 6.04 11.83
CA LYS A 214 -0.49 4.60 12.14
C LYS A 214 -0.65 4.40 13.65
N GLY A 215 -1.74 3.76 14.07
CA GLY A 215 -1.99 3.37 15.46
C GLY A 215 -1.76 1.88 15.75
N GLY A 216 -2.13 1.46 16.95
CA GLY A 216 -1.88 0.11 17.48
C GLY A 216 -0.49 -0.05 18.07
N VAL A 217 0.10 1.05 18.54
CA VAL A 217 1.44 1.13 19.16
C VAL A 217 1.32 1.49 20.63
N LEU A 218 0.62 2.59 20.92
CA LEU A 218 0.41 3.10 22.28
C LEU A 218 -0.99 2.74 22.79
N ARG A 219 -1.29 3.15 24.03
CA ARG A 219 -2.67 3.12 24.51
C ARG A 219 -3.54 4.00 23.62
N GLY A 220 -4.77 3.56 23.38
CA GLY A 220 -5.68 4.27 22.49
C GLY A 220 -5.91 5.73 22.88
N GLU A 221 -5.91 6.05 24.18
CA GLU A 221 -6.03 7.42 24.66
C GLU A 221 -4.86 8.31 24.22
N GLN A 222 -3.63 7.80 24.30
CA GLN A 222 -2.42 8.52 23.89
C GLN A 222 -2.35 8.73 22.36
N GLU A 223 -2.84 7.76 21.59
CA GLU A 223 -2.93 7.92 20.13
C GLU A 223 -3.99 8.96 19.74
N ILE A 224 -5.09 9.06 20.50
CA ILE A 224 -6.12 10.10 20.30
C ILE A 224 -5.55 11.49 20.62
N GLU A 225 -4.76 11.61 21.69
CA GLU A 225 -4.05 12.86 22.03
C GLU A 225 -3.14 13.30 20.88
N ALA A 226 -2.33 12.40 20.33
CA ALA A 226 -1.46 12.71 19.20
C ALA A 226 -2.23 13.19 17.96
N VAL A 227 -3.33 12.52 17.59
CA VAL A 227 -4.13 12.91 16.42
C VAL A 227 -4.84 14.25 16.66
N THR A 228 -5.32 14.49 17.88
CA THR A 228 -5.93 15.76 18.28
C THR A 228 -4.93 16.89 18.20
N ALA A 229 -3.69 16.66 18.63
CA ALA A 229 -2.60 17.62 18.53
C ALA A 229 -2.27 17.95 17.06
N ILE A 230 -2.19 16.94 16.17
CA ILE A 230 -1.98 17.15 14.72
C ILE A 230 -3.08 18.04 14.12
N ALA A 231 -4.34 17.76 14.46
CA ALA A 231 -5.49 18.54 13.98
C ALA A 231 -5.53 19.97 14.55
N SER A 232 -5.02 20.16 15.76
CA SER A 232 -5.01 21.47 16.43
C SER A 232 -3.88 22.37 15.95
N ALA A 233 -2.76 21.79 15.50
CA ALA A 233 -1.59 22.52 15.02
C ALA A 233 -1.83 23.27 13.70
N SER A 234 -2.83 22.89 12.91
CA SER A 234 -3.21 23.60 11.69
C SER A 234 -4.71 23.46 11.40
N PRO A 235 -5.49 24.55 11.38
CA PRO A 235 -6.94 24.50 11.15
C PRO A 235 -7.35 23.92 9.79
N THR A 236 -6.45 23.94 8.81
CA THR A 236 -6.66 23.37 7.47
C THR A 236 -6.34 21.88 7.40
N ARG A 237 -5.64 21.32 8.39
CA ARG A 237 -5.17 19.93 8.36
C ARG A 237 -6.29 18.95 8.73
N VAL A 238 -6.65 18.07 7.80
CA VAL A 238 -7.57 16.97 8.10
C VAL A 238 -6.78 15.75 8.54
N SER A 239 -6.93 15.39 9.82
CA SER A 239 -6.29 14.21 10.36
C SER A 239 -7.21 12.98 10.27
N ARG A 240 -6.67 11.87 9.74
CA ARG A 240 -7.34 10.57 9.70
C ARG A 240 -6.55 9.59 10.54
N TRP A 241 -7.14 9.08 11.60
CA TRP A 241 -6.51 8.04 12.39
C TRP A 241 -6.87 6.66 11.86
N THR A 242 -5.91 5.74 11.92
CA THR A 242 -6.15 4.33 11.65
C THR A 242 -5.62 3.46 12.76
N ARG A 243 -6.53 2.76 13.44
CA ARG A 243 -6.17 1.63 14.29
C ARG A 243 -6.10 0.39 13.42
N THR A 244 -4.92 -0.20 13.26
CA THR A 244 -4.79 -1.50 12.56
C THR A 244 -5.17 -2.68 13.46
N ALA A 245 -6.35 -2.64 14.10
CA ALA A 245 -7.09 -3.85 14.45
C ALA A 245 -8.10 -4.09 13.31
N PRO A 246 -8.60 -5.32 13.05
CA PRO A 246 -9.45 -5.57 11.89
C PRO A 246 -10.69 -4.66 11.93
N GLY A 247 -10.68 -3.59 11.10
CA GLY A 247 -11.89 -2.93 10.64
C GLY A 247 -12.12 -1.43 10.80
N ARG A 248 -11.26 -0.56 11.38
CA ARG A 248 -11.67 0.88 11.51
C ARG A 248 -10.56 1.94 11.31
N SER A 249 -10.82 2.84 10.36
CA SER A 249 -10.25 4.20 10.28
C SER A 249 -11.32 5.19 10.72
N THR A 250 -10.96 6.21 11.50
CA THR A 250 -11.87 7.32 11.84
C THR A 250 -11.26 8.65 11.37
N ARG A 251 -12.11 9.54 10.84
CA ARG A 251 -11.74 10.91 10.48
C ARG A 251 -12.01 11.81 11.69
N LEU A 252 -11.02 12.61 12.11
CA LEU A 252 -11.19 13.63 13.14
C LEU A 252 -10.89 14.99 12.49
N SER A 253 -11.90 15.86 12.41
CA SER A 253 -11.73 17.26 11.96
C SER A 253 -11.66 18.20 13.17
N ALA A 254 -10.92 19.29 13.04
CA ALA A 254 -10.76 20.33 14.08
C ALA A 254 -12.08 21.01 14.51
N SER A 255 -13.20 20.74 13.81
CA SER A 255 -14.55 21.20 14.14
C SER A 255 -15.26 20.35 15.22
N ALA A 256 -14.67 19.24 15.66
CA ALA A 256 -15.23 18.43 16.74
C ALA A 256 -15.08 19.15 18.09
N ARG A 257 -16.06 20.01 18.42
CA ARG A 257 -16.28 20.55 19.77
C ARG A 257 -16.15 19.40 20.77
N THR A 258 -15.14 19.48 21.63
CA THR A 258 -15.11 18.93 22.99
C THR A 258 -16.14 17.81 23.22
N CYS A 259 -15.83 16.58 22.79
CA CYS A 259 -16.46 15.41 23.40
C CYS A 259 -15.89 15.32 24.82
N THR A 260 -16.63 15.89 25.76
CA THR A 260 -16.34 15.93 27.19
C THR A 260 -16.09 14.52 27.73
N ALA A 261 -15.15 14.43 28.67
CA ALA A 261 -14.66 13.23 29.37
C ALA A 261 -15.72 12.48 30.23
N SER A 262 -16.98 12.46 29.83
CA SER A 262 -18.11 12.04 30.66
C SER A 262 -19.05 11.01 30.02
N SER A 263 -18.73 10.42 28.87
CA SER A 263 -19.47 9.25 28.35
C SER A 263 -18.81 7.93 28.79
N PRO A 264 -19.58 6.96 29.32
CA PRO A 264 -19.02 5.72 29.85
C PRO A 264 -18.36 4.89 28.73
N MET A 265 -17.07 4.60 28.93
CA MET A 265 -16.21 3.80 28.06
C MET A 265 -16.79 2.40 27.80
N PRO A 266 -16.93 1.95 26.55
CA PRO A 266 -17.13 0.53 26.28
C PRO A 266 -15.78 -0.19 26.35
N ARG A 267 -15.52 -0.89 27.48
CA ARG A 267 -14.54 -1.99 27.50
C ARG A 267 -14.96 -3.01 26.45
N THR A 268 -14.12 -3.33 25.47
CA THR A 268 -14.37 -4.46 24.55
C THR A 268 -13.15 -5.35 24.36
N PRO A 269 -13.36 -6.68 24.31
CA PRO A 269 -12.35 -7.69 24.62
C PRO A 269 -11.45 -8.05 23.43
N ALA A 270 -10.30 -8.64 23.75
CA ALA A 270 -9.35 -9.23 22.82
C ALA A 270 -9.91 -10.51 22.16
N ALA A 271 -10.70 -10.39 21.09
CA ALA A 271 -11.01 -11.45 20.12
C ALA A 271 -11.91 -10.92 18.98
N PRO A 272 -11.88 -11.52 17.76
CA PRO A 272 -12.76 -11.09 16.69
C PRO A 272 -14.19 -11.56 16.98
N ARG A 273 -15.10 -10.61 17.21
CA ARG A 273 -16.55 -10.82 17.21
C ARG A 273 -17.19 -10.16 15.98
N PRO A 274 -18.32 -10.70 15.47
CA PRO A 274 -19.01 -10.17 14.30
C PRO A 274 -19.48 -8.73 14.55
N ALA A 275 -19.69 -7.98 13.45
CA ALA A 275 -19.93 -6.54 13.42
C ALA A 275 -20.78 -6.03 14.59
N SER A 276 -20.13 -5.34 15.53
CA SER A 276 -20.79 -4.70 16.68
C SER A 276 -21.64 -3.48 16.23
N PRO A 277 -22.78 -3.17 16.88
CA PRO A 277 -23.68 -2.07 16.50
C PRO A 277 -23.04 -0.66 16.59
N ALA A 278 -21.83 -0.55 17.17
CA ALA A 278 -21.07 0.68 17.36
C ALA A 278 -20.69 1.45 16.08
N ALA A 279 -21.03 0.95 14.88
CA ALA A 279 -20.93 1.73 13.64
C ALA A 279 -22.00 2.82 13.52
N ARG A 280 -23.10 2.76 14.29
CA ARG A 280 -24.21 3.73 14.20
C ARG A 280 -24.02 5.01 15.02
N SER A 281 -23.03 5.07 15.92
CA SER A 281 -22.86 6.19 16.86
C SER A 281 -21.73 7.17 16.50
N TRP A 282 -21.14 7.06 15.31
CA TRP A 282 -20.05 7.95 14.86
C TRP A 282 -20.51 8.77 13.65
N PRO A 283 -20.40 10.11 13.66
CA PRO A 283 -20.71 10.95 12.50
C PRO A 283 -19.64 10.89 11.39
N SER A 284 -18.72 9.91 11.42
CA SER A 284 -17.58 9.79 10.50
C SER A 284 -17.63 8.52 9.66
N SER A 285 -17.25 8.62 8.38
CA SER A 285 -17.12 7.48 7.48
C SER A 285 -15.92 6.58 7.85
N ALA A 286 -16.15 5.27 7.94
CA ALA A 286 -15.11 4.27 8.18
C ALA A 286 -14.52 3.77 6.85
N ALA A 287 -13.19 3.65 6.78
CA ALA A 287 -12.46 3.12 5.60
C ALA A 287 -11.54 1.94 6.01
N PRO A 288 -12.02 0.68 5.94
CA PRO A 288 -11.20 -0.49 6.27
C PRO A 288 -10.32 -0.92 5.09
N ARG A 289 -9.06 -1.31 5.37
CA ARG A 289 -8.22 -2.11 4.45
C ARG A 289 -8.29 -3.62 4.73
N VAL A 290 -9.01 -4.01 5.79
CA VAL A 290 -9.24 -5.39 6.22
C VAL A 290 -10.71 -5.50 6.59
N CYS A 291 -11.50 -6.19 5.77
CA CYS A 291 -12.86 -6.59 6.13
C CYS A 291 -12.80 -7.98 6.81
N PRO A 292 -13.54 -8.21 7.90
CA PRO A 292 -13.70 -9.56 8.42
C PRO A 292 -14.34 -10.44 7.32
N GLN A 293 -13.69 -11.55 6.97
CA GLN A 293 -14.29 -12.56 6.12
C GLN A 293 -15.51 -13.13 6.85
N ARG A 294 -16.65 -13.23 6.16
CA ARG A 294 -17.81 -13.96 6.69
C ARG A 294 -17.38 -15.42 6.89
N PRO A 295 -17.64 -16.03 8.06
CA PRO A 295 -17.61 -17.48 8.14
C PRO A 295 -18.65 -18.02 7.16
N THR A 296 -18.25 -19.00 6.35
CA THR A 296 -19.18 -19.89 5.64
C THR A 296 -19.99 -20.70 6.63
#